data_AF-A0A0D6TCV1-F1
#
_entry.id   AF-A0A0D6TCV1-F1
#
_cell.length_a   1.000
_cell.length_b   1.000
_cell.length_c   1.000
_cell.angle_alpha   90.00
_cell.angle_beta   90.00
_cell.angle_gamma   90.00
#
_symmetry.space_group_name_H-M   'P 1'
#
loop_
_entity.id
_entity.type
_entity.pdbx_description
1 polymer ?
#
loop_
_entity_poly.entity_id
_entity_poly.type
_entity_poly.pdbx_seq_one_letter_code
_entity_poly.pdbx_strand_id
1 'polypeptide(L)'
;MTDTALATLEARLVAQRRLLARLVAALEPQARQPVLDWLDQRETLRDGQEDPGAVPAEGVGQALTVTDEFRMILRLAQDRLHEMDQP
;
A
#
# COMPACT_ATOMS: atom_id res chain seq x y z
N MET A 1 -11.66 -20.51 15.54
CA MET A 1 -12.17 -20.51 14.15
C MET A 1 -12.07 -19.14 13.50
N THR A 2 -12.42 -18.06 14.21
CA THR A 2 -12.25 -16.66 13.75
C THR A 2 -10.79 -16.31 13.45
N ASP A 3 -9.84 -16.75 14.28
CA ASP A 3 -8.41 -16.47 14.07
C ASP A 3 -7.85 -17.09 12.79
N THR A 4 -8.33 -18.29 12.43
CA THR A 4 -7.92 -18.96 11.19
C THR A 4 -8.47 -18.22 9.96
N ALA A 5 -9.68 -17.68 10.04
CA ALA A 5 -10.26 -16.88 8.97
C ALA A 5 -9.53 -15.54 8.81
N LEU A 6 -9.18 -14.87 9.91
CA LEU A 6 -8.39 -13.65 9.90
C LEU A 6 -6.99 -13.89 9.31
N ALA A 7 -6.26 -14.90 9.78
CA ALA A 7 -4.96 -15.27 9.24
C ALA A 7 -5.00 -15.61 7.74
N THR A 8 -6.09 -16.24 7.28
CA THR A 8 -6.31 -16.52 5.85
C THR A 8 -6.49 -15.24 5.05
N LEU A 9 -7.24 -14.27 5.57
CA LEU A 9 -7.43 -12.97 4.91
C LEU A 9 -6.11 -12.19 4.85
N GLU A 10 -5.34 -12.16 5.95
CA GLU A 10 -4.02 -11.53 5.98
C GLU A 10 -3.07 -12.14 4.95
N ALA A 11 -3.02 -13.48 4.86
CA ALA A 11 -2.20 -14.17 3.86
C ALA A 11 -2.62 -13.83 2.42
N ARG A 12 -3.93 -13.75 2.16
CA ARG A 12 -4.46 -13.33 0.84
C ARG A 12 -4.09 -11.89 0.51
N LEU A 13 -4.21 -10.97 1.46
CA LEU A 13 -3.82 -9.57 1.28
C LEU A 13 -2.33 -9.46 0.98
N VAL A 14 -1.48 -10.17 1.73
CA VAL A 14 -0.02 -10.21 1.47
C VAL A 14 0.28 -10.73 0.06
N ALA A 15 -0.38 -11.81 -0.38
CA ALA A 15 -0.20 -12.34 -1.73
C ALA A 15 -0.57 -11.31 -2.81
N GLN A 16 -1.68 -10.60 -2.63
CA GLN A 16 -2.12 -9.57 -3.58
C GLN A 16 -1.16 -8.38 -3.62
N ARG A 17 -0.70 -7.88 -2.47
CA ARG A 17 0.29 -6.78 -2.42
C ARG A 17 1.57 -7.14 -3.16
N ARG A 18 2.07 -8.36 -2.95
CA ARG A 18 3.27 -8.87 -3.64
C ARG A 18 3.07 -8.97 -5.16
N LEU A 19 1.90 -9.44 -5.60
CA LEU A 19 1.57 -9.51 -7.02
C LEU A 19 1.50 -8.10 -7.64
N LEU A 20 0.80 -7.16 -6.98
CA LEU A 20 0.69 -5.78 -7.46
C LEU A 20 2.06 -5.11 -7.55
N ALA A 21 2.89 -5.21 -6.51
CA ALA A 21 4.25 -4.69 -6.52
C ALA A 21 5.10 -5.30 -7.64
N ARG A 22 4.94 -6.61 -7.93
CA ARG A 22 5.59 -7.26 -9.07
C ARG A 22 5.13 -6.70 -10.40
N LEU A 23 3.84 -6.47 -10.57
CA LEU A 23 3.30 -5.87 -11.80
C LEU A 23 3.82 -4.45 -12.00
N VAL A 24 3.83 -3.62 -10.95
CA VAL A 24 4.39 -2.25 -10.99
C VAL A 24 5.87 -2.27 -11.37
N ALA A 25 6.67 -3.13 -10.74
CA ALA A 25 8.09 -3.25 -11.07
C ALA A 25 8.34 -3.74 -12.52
N ALA A 26 7.41 -4.49 -13.10
CA ALA A 26 7.51 -4.98 -14.48
C ALA A 26 7.08 -3.96 -15.54
N LEU A 27 6.43 -2.85 -15.15
CA LEU A 27 6.08 -1.78 -16.08
C LEU A 27 7.34 -1.13 -16.66
N GLU A 28 7.25 -0.63 -17.89
CA GLU A 28 8.27 0.24 -18.46
C GLU A 28 8.43 1.52 -17.62
N PRO A 29 9.63 2.12 -17.54
CA PRO A 29 9.90 3.27 -16.67
C PRO A 29 8.89 4.42 -16.83
N GLN A 30 8.48 4.73 -18.06
CA GLN A 30 7.54 5.81 -18.37
C GLN A 30 6.12 5.55 -17.82
N ALA A 31 5.67 4.30 -17.81
CA ALA A 31 4.38 3.90 -17.28
C ALA A 31 4.44 3.63 -15.76
N ARG A 32 5.63 3.32 -15.23
CA ARG A 32 5.85 3.02 -13.82
C ARG A 32 5.78 4.26 -12.95
N GLN A 33 6.44 5.35 -13.34
CA GLN A 33 6.54 6.55 -12.51
C GLN A 33 5.17 7.13 -12.10
N PRO A 34 4.18 7.29 -13.01
CA PRO A 34 2.86 7.79 -12.63
C PRO A 34 2.14 6.90 -11.60
N VAL A 35 2.38 5.59 -11.63
CA VAL A 35 1.79 4.65 -10.65
C VAL A 35 2.45 4.80 -9.30
N LEU A 36 3.78 4.99 -9.25
CA LEU A 36 4.50 5.25 -8.00
C LEU A 36 4.06 6.58 -7.38
N ASP A 37 3.98 7.64 -8.18
CA ASP A 37 3.53 8.96 -7.73
C ASP A 37 2.09 8.91 -7.19
N TRP A 38 1.21 8.15 -7.85
CA TRP A 38 -0.17 7.97 -7.40
C TRP A 38 -0.27 7.20 -6.08
N LEU A 39 0.58 6.20 -5.86
CA LEU A 39 0.66 5.47 -4.59
C LEU A 39 1.19 6.37 -3.46
N ASP A 40 2.18 7.22 -3.77
CA ASP A 40 2.83 8.15 -2.85
C ASP A 40 1.89 9.30 -2.41
N GLN A 41 1.10 9.88 -3.31
CA GLN A 41 0.14 10.95 -2.98
C GLN A 41 -0.91 10.54 -1.94
N ARG A 42 -1.22 9.23 -1.82
CA ARG A 42 -2.13 8.74 -0.78
C ARG A 42 -1.48 8.66 0.59
N GLU A 43 -0.14 8.65 0.67
CA GLU A 43 0.60 8.77 1.93
C GLU A 43 0.38 10.15 2.57
N THR A 44 0.44 11.22 1.78
CA THR A 44 0.38 12.62 2.25
C THR A 44 -0.99 13.02 2.83
N LEU A 45 -2.09 12.37 2.41
CA LEU A 45 -3.43 12.69 2.91
C LEU A 45 -3.60 12.42 4.43
N ARG A 46 -2.73 11.58 5.03
CA ARG A 46 -2.81 11.20 6.45
C ARG A 46 -2.19 12.25 7.38
N ASP A 47 -1.08 12.88 6.99
CA ASP A 47 -0.36 13.85 7.83
C ASP A 47 -1.18 15.13 8.08
N GLY A 48 -2.15 15.42 7.20
CA GLY A 48 -3.06 16.56 7.34
C GLY A 48 -4.24 16.35 8.31
N GLN A 49 -4.41 15.16 8.90
CA GLN A 49 -5.56 14.82 9.77
C GLN A 49 -5.20 14.47 11.22
N GLU A 50 -4.05 14.90 11.73
CA GLU A 50 -3.68 14.72 13.14
C GLU A 50 -4.29 15.78 14.09
N ASP A 51 -5.60 16.05 14.01
CA ASP A 51 -6.28 16.91 14.99
C ASP A 51 -6.71 16.05 16.21
N PRO A 52 -6.09 16.21 17.40
CA PRO A 52 -6.25 15.32 18.56
C PRO A 52 -7.65 15.33 19.21
N GLY A 53 -8.60 16.10 18.69
CA GLY A 53 -9.98 16.20 19.19
C GLY A 53 -11.07 15.57 18.31
N ALA A 54 -10.75 15.07 17.11
CA ALA A 54 -11.76 14.57 16.19
C ALA A 54 -12.13 13.11 16.48
N VAL A 55 -13.39 12.87 16.88
CA VAL A 55 -13.94 11.50 16.98
C VAL A 55 -13.90 10.88 15.58
N PRO A 56 -13.25 9.71 15.37
CA PRO A 56 -13.21 9.10 14.05
C PRO A 56 -14.63 8.72 13.62
N ALA A 57 -15.19 9.42 12.63
CA ALA A 57 -16.42 8.99 11.99
C ALA A 57 -16.19 7.59 11.39
N GLU A 58 -17.20 6.70 11.41
CA GLU A 58 -17.07 5.27 11.05
C GLU A 58 -16.47 4.97 9.66
N GLY A 59 -16.31 5.96 8.78
CA GLY A 59 -15.61 5.86 7.49
C GLY A 59 -14.10 6.18 7.51
N VAL A 60 -13.60 6.86 8.55
CA VAL A 60 -12.18 7.28 8.65
C VAL A 60 -11.28 6.06 8.87
N GLY A 61 -11.70 5.11 9.70
CA GLY A 61 -10.94 3.88 9.95
C GLY A 61 -10.72 3.03 8.68
N GLN A 62 -11.73 2.91 7.82
CA GLN A 62 -11.60 2.18 6.56
C GLN A 62 -10.71 2.91 5.55
N ALA A 63 -10.80 4.24 5.48
CA ALA A 63 -9.93 5.05 4.64
C ALA A 63 -8.45 4.99 5.08
N LEU A 64 -8.20 4.92 6.39
CA LEU A 64 -6.85 4.73 6.96
C LEU A 64 -6.28 3.35 6.61
N THR A 65 -7.07 2.27 6.77
CA THR A 65 -6.65 0.91 6.39
C THR A 65 -6.30 0.83 4.91
N VAL A 66 -7.12 1.41 4.03
CA VAL A 66 -6.84 1.45 2.58
C VAL A 66 -5.55 2.21 2.26
N THR A 67 -5.26 3.29 3.00
CA THR A 67 -4.02 4.04 2.83
C THR A 67 -2.79 3.22 3.24
N ASP A 68 -2.88 2.44 4.31
CA ASP A 68 -1.83 1.52 4.74
C ASP A 68 -1.54 0.43 3.69
N GLU A 69 -2.59 -0.07 3.02
CA GLU A 69 -2.42 -1.00 1.90
C GLU A 69 -1.57 -0.41 0.76
N PHE A 70 -1.86 0.83 0.37
CA PHE A 70 -1.12 1.50 -0.70
C PHE A 70 0.35 1.72 -0.34
N ARG A 71 0.64 2.12 0.91
CA ARG A 71 2.03 2.24 1.41
C ARG A 71 2.78 0.92 1.34
N MET A 72 2.15 -0.17 1.74
CA MET A 72 2.77 -1.49 1.67
C MET A 72 3.05 -1.93 0.23
N ILE A 73 2.17 -1.60 -0.72
CA ILE A 73 2.39 -1.86 -2.14
C ILE A 73 3.55 -1.01 -2.68
N LEU A 74 3.59 0.29 -2.35
CA LEU A 74 4.65 1.21 -2.76
C LEU A 74 6.02 0.73 -2.30
N ARG A 75 6.14 0.41 -1.01
CA ARG A 75 7.37 -0.12 -0.41
C ARG A 75 7.83 -1.39 -1.12
N LEU A 76 6.94 -2.37 -1.28
CA LEU A 76 7.29 -3.63 -1.96
C LEU A 76 7.68 -3.41 -3.43
N ALA A 77 7.08 -2.42 -4.11
CA ALA A 77 7.47 -2.08 -5.47
C ALA A 77 8.88 -1.48 -5.49
N GLN A 78 9.17 -0.51 -4.61
CA GLN A 78 10.48 0.10 -4.47
C GLN A 78 11.57 -0.91 -4.12
N ASP A 79 11.34 -1.77 -3.12
CA ASP A 79 12.28 -2.84 -2.73
C ASP A 79 12.68 -3.70 -3.94
N ARG A 80 11.70 -4.08 -4.76
CA ARG A 80 11.93 -4.87 -5.98
C ARG A 80 12.69 -4.13 -7.07
N LEU A 81 12.49 -2.82 -7.20
CA LEU A 81 13.26 -2.00 -8.13
C LEU A 81 14.72 -1.93 -7.70
N HIS A 82 14.97 -1.72 -6.41
CA HIS A 82 16.32 -1.76 -5.86
C HIS A 82 17.00 -3.12 -6.08
N GLU A 83 16.28 -4.24 -5.91
CA GLU A 83 16.78 -5.59 -6.21
C GLU A 83 17.14 -5.76 -7.71
N MET A 84 16.37 -5.15 -8.62
CA MET A 84 16.63 -5.22 -10.06
C MET A 84 17.82 -4.36 -10.50
N ASP A 85 18.10 -3.28 -9.77
CA ASP A 85 19.21 -2.36 -10.04
C ASP A 85 20.54 -2.85 -9.43
N GLN A 86 20.50 -3.86 -8.55
CA GLN A 86 21.68 -4.51 -7.99
C GLN A 86 22.06 -5.75 -8.83
N PRO A 87 23.28 -5.79 -9.43
CA PRO A 87 23.70 -6.84 -10.35
C PRO A 87 23.96 -8.20 -9.69
#